data_AF-A0A3S3RQ36-F1
#
_entry.id   AF-A0A3S3RQ36-F1
#
_cell.length_a   1.000
_cell.length_b   1.000
_cell.length_c   1.000
_cell.angle_alpha   90.00
_cell.angle_beta   90.00
_cell.angle_gamma   90.00
#
_symmetry.space_group_name_H-M   'P 1'
#
loop_
_entity.id
_entity.type
_entity.pdbx_description
1 polymer ?
#
loop_
_entity_poly.entity_id
_entity_poly.type
_entity_poly.pdbx_seq_one_letter_code
_entity_poly.pdbx_strand_id
1 'polypeptide(L)'
;MDSFVLRAETPHGLIAQAQKQQQLIVDFLDSDEQWEDEDKRQEIIDSAKKHGDMRQRKMRIADFSYPNIDIFYTEALGGVYILKHPADEKQPVVVVCKTPDRLNCAGMEDADVQILPIDQKDLLRDLRKADFLQLDMKAYQKNPELLEYKKELLLANFICEQEQSYSGWNEMRKKNFIARHANEIPPLF
;
A
#
# COMPACT_ATOMS: atom_id res chain seq x y z
N MET A 1 -6.48 -13.80 14.08
CA MET A 1 -5.64 -12.60 14.24
C MET A 1 -5.13 -12.26 12.86
N ASP A 2 -5.74 -11.27 12.23
CA ASP A 2 -5.41 -10.92 10.86
C ASP A 2 -4.11 -10.12 10.85
N SER A 3 -3.20 -10.50 9.98
CA SER A 3 -1.88 -9.89 9.88
C SER A 3 -1.60 -9.52 8.44
N PHE A 4 -1.15 -8.29 8.22
CA PHE A 4 -0.61 -7.88 6.94
C PHE A 4 0.82 -8.43 6.81
N VAL A 5 1.08 -9.20 5.76
CA VAL A 5 2.40 -9.79 5.51
C VAL A 5 3.04 -9.07 4.33
N LEU A 6 4.12 -8.34 4.61
CA LEU A 6 4.94 -7.74 3.56
C LEU A 6 5.98 -8.77 3.10
N ARG A 7 5.82 -9.23 1.85
CA ARG A 7 6.78 -10.11 1.18
C ARG A 7 7.63 -9.31 0.21
N ALA A 8 8.94 -9.43 0.34
CA ALA A 8 9.86 -8.84 -0.62
C ALA A 8 10.02 -9.78 -1.83
N GLU A 9 9.62 -9.30 -3.02
CA GLU A 9 9.94 -9.98 -4.27
C GLU A 9 11.13 -9.32 -4.96
N THR A 10 12.14 -10.14 -5.28
CA THR A 10 13.28 -9.72 -6.09
C THR A 10 13.00 -9.93 -7.58
N PRO A 11 13.51 -9.08 -8.48
CA PRO A 11 13.44 -9.32 -9.92
C PRO A 11 13.90 -10.73 -10.28
N HIS A 12 13.17 -11.40 -11.18
CA HIS A 12 13.44 -12.79 -11.60
C HIS A 12 13.37 -13.85 -10.49
N GLY A 13 12.74 -13.55 -9.35
CA GLY A 13 12.49 -14.53 -8.28
C GLY A 13 13.75 -15.04 -7.58
N LEU A 14 14.82 -14.24 -7.53
CA LEU A 14 16.12 -14.65 -6.96
C LEU A 14 16.04 -15.24 -5.55
N ILE A 15 15.19 -14.71 -4.66
CA ILE A 15 15.01 -15.26 -3.31
C ILE A 15 14.46 -16.70 -3.37
N ALA A 16 13.42 -16.95 -4.15
CA ALA A 16 12.83 -18.27 -4.30
C ALA A 16 13.81 -19.26 -4.95
N GLN A 17 14.56 -18.83 -5.96
CA GLN A 17 15.56 -19.67 -6.62
C GLN A 17 16.75 -19.98 -5.69
N ALA A 18 17.19 -19.02 -4.88
CA ALA A 18 18.23 -19.23 -3.88
C ALA A 18 17.77 -20.24 -2.81
N GLN A 19 16.53 -20.12 -2.31
CA GLN A 19 15.95 -21.07 -1.37
C GLN A 19 15.85 -22.48 -1.98
N LYS A 20 15.36 -22.59 -3.23
CA LYS A 20 15.26 -23.88 -3.93
C LYS A 20 16.63 -24.53 -4.11
N GLN A 21 17.64 -23.79 -4.57
CA GLN A 21 18.99 -24.32 -4.75
C GLN A 21 19.60 -24.75 -3.41
N GLN A 22 19.37 -23.97 -2.34
CA GLN A 22 19.84 -24.34 -1.01
C GLN A 22 19.16 -25.62 -0.51
N GLN A 23 17.86 -25.78 -0.73
CA GLN A 23 17.11 -26.98 -0.35
C GLN A 23 17.61 -28.21 -1.12
N LEU A 24 17.78 -28.11 -2.45
CA LEU A 24 18.33 -29.21 -3.27
C LEU A 24 19.70 -29.69 -2.78
N ILE A 25 20.54 -28.76 -2.31
CA ILE A 25 21.87 -29.07 -1.79
C ILE A 25 21.78 -29.69 -0.40
N VAL A 26 20.89 -29.20 0.47
CA VAL A 26 20.63 -29.82 1.79
C VAL A 26 20.13 -31.24 1.59
N ASP A 27 19.13 -31.45 0.74
CA ASP A 27 18.57 -32.78 0.47
C ASP A 27 19.63 -33.73 -0.10
N PHE A 28 20.52 -33.22 -0.97
CA PHE A 28 21.62 -33.98 -1.53
C PHE A 28 22.69 -34.35 -0.49
N LEU A 29 22.98 -33.46 0.47
CA LEU A 29 23.97 -33.69 1.52
C LEU A 29 23.44 -34.56 2.66
N ASP A 30 22.13 -34.47 2.96
CA ASP A 30 21.47 -35.21 4.04
C ASP A 30 21.08 -36.64 3.63
N SER A 31 21.22 -36.99 2.34
CA SER A 31 20.81 -38.28 1.83
C SER A 31 22.00 -39.13 1.36
N ASP A 32 22.07 -40.36 1.86
CA ASP A 32 23.14 -41.31 1.53
C ASP A 32 23.05 -41.88 0.10
N GLU A 33 21.86 -41.81 -0.54
CA GLU A 33 21.58 -42.39 -1.87
C GLU A 33 21.45 -41.36 -3.00
N GLN A 34 21.28 -40.07 -2.68
CA GLN A 34 21.01 -39.04 -3.70
C GLN A 34 22.21 -38.71 -4.59
N TRP A 35 23.42 -39.13 -4.19
CA TRP A 35 24.59 -39.02 -5.05
C TRP A 35 24.51 -39.96 -6.26
N GLU A 36 23.72 -41.04 -6.22
CA GLU A 36 23.51 -41.97 -7.33
C GLU A 36 22.41 -41.50 -8.30
N ASP A 37 21.48 -40.67 -7.82
CA ASP A 37 20.34 -40.13 -8.59
C ASP A 37 20.81 -39.07 -9.60
N GLU A 38 20.79 -39.42 -10.89
CA GLU A 38 21.25 -38.57 -11.99
C GLU A 38 20.34 -37.34 -12.21
N ASP A 39 19.04 -37.50 -12.01
CA ASP A 39 18.08 -36.41 -12.21
C ASP A 39 18.28 -35.31 -11.15
N LYS A 40 18.50 -35.70 -9.89
CA LYS A 40 18.79 -34.74 -8.81
C LYS A 40 20.12 -34.02 -9.00
N ARG A 41 21.18 -34.74 -9.44
CA ARG A 41 22.46 -34.11 -9.79
C ARG A 41 22.28 -33.09 -10.92
N GLN A 42 21.49 -33.44 -11.93
CA GLN A 42 21.22 -32.59 -13.07
C GLN A 42 20.44 -31.32 -12.67
N GLU A 43 19.47 -31.44 -11.77
CA GLU A 43 18.72 -30.28 -11.25
C GLU A 43 19.62 -29.28 -10.51
N ILE A 44 20.59 -29.77 -9.73
CA ILE A 44 21.59 -28.92 -9.05
C ILE A 44 22.49 -28.21 -10.07
N ILE A 45 22.98 -28.93 -11.08
CA ILE A 45 23.84 -28.39 -12.14
C ILE A 45 23.10 -27.31 -12.94
N ASP A 46 21.85 -27.57 -13.33
CA ASP A 46 21.07 -26.63 -14.13
C ASP A 46 20.68 -25.38 -13.35
N SER A 47 20.37 -25.54 -12.06
CA SER A 47 20.20 -24.41 -11.14
C SER A 47 21.46 -23.54 -11.06
N ALA A 48 22.65 -24.16 -10.91
CA ALA A 48 23.92 -23.46 -10.84
C ALA A 48 24.30 -22.76 -12.17
N LYS A 49 24.01 -23.38 -13.32
CA LYS A 49 24.23 -22.76 -14.64
C LYS A 49 23.32 -21.55 -14.86
N LYS A 50 22.07 -21.63 -14.42
CA LYS A 50 21.05 -20.60 -14.67
C LYS A 50 21.18 -19.40 -13.73
N HIS A 51 21.48 -19.64 -12.45
CA HIS A 51 21.44 -18.61 -11.39
C HIS A 51 22.80 -18.35 -10.73
N GLY A 52 23.83 -19.10 -11.11
CA GLY A 52 25.15 -19.09 -10.48
C GLY A 52 25.18 -19.93 -9.20
N ASP A 53 26.34 -19.91 -8.53
CA ASP A 53 26.48 -20.53 -7.21
C ASP A 53 25.89 -19.62 -6.13
N MET A 54 24.70 -19.97 -5.61
CA MET A 54 24.03 -19.22 -4.55
C MET A 54 24.27 -19.80 -3.16
N ARG A 55 25.14 -20.82 -2.99
CA ARG A 55 25.38 -21.50 -1.70
C ARG A 55 25.81 -20.56 -0.57
N GLN A 56 26.54 -19.51 -0.91
CA GLN A 56 27.02 -18.51 0.07
C GLN A 56 26.12 -17.27 0.17
N ARG A 57 25.08 -17.16 -0.66
CA ARG A 57 24.17 -16.00 -0.65
C ARG A 57 23.11 -16.21 0.41
N LYS A 58 23.33 -15.61 1.59
CA LYS A 58 22.31 -15.50 2.65
C LYS A 58 21.28 -14.42 2.29
N MET A 59 20.53 -14.61 1.20
CA MET A 59 19.41 -13.75 0.81
C MET A 59 18.11 -14.30 1.42
N ARG A 60 17.96 -14.12 2.74
CA ARG A 60 16.68 -14.33 3.42
C ARG A 60 16.19 -12.98 3.91
N ILE A 61 15.31 -12.36 3.14
CA ILE A 61 14.47 -11.29 3.63
C ILE A 61 13.27 -11.98 4.26
N ALA A 62 13.15 -11.91 5.58
CA ALA A 62 12.03 -12.51 6.28
C ALA A 62 10.75 -11.76 5.90
N ASP A 63 9.66 -12.51 5.69
CA ASP A 63 8.32 -11.95 5.59
C ASP A 63 8.06 -11.14 6.87
N PHE A 64 7.75 -9.85 6.72
CA PHE A 64 7.45 -9.01 7.87
C PHE A 64 5.95 -9.00 8.08
N SER A 65 5.51 -9.71 9.12
CA SER A 65 4.12 -9.70 9.55
C SER A 65 3.90 -8.55 10.51
N TYR A 66 2.97 -7.67 10.18
CA TYR A 66 2.48 -6.64 11.08
C TYR A 66 1.19 -7.13 11.76
N PRO A 67 1.23 -7.54 13.04
CA PRO A 67 0.04 -7.93 13.77
C PRO A 67 -0.76 -6.70 14.22
N ASN A 68 -2.08 -6.85 14.30
CA ASN A 68 -3.01 -5.87 14.91
C ASN A 68 -2.93 -4.46 14.28
N ILE A 69 -2.94 -4.41 12.96
CA ILE A 69 -3.05 -3.15 12.23
C ILE A 69 -4.51 -2.94 11.83
N ASP A 70 -5.10 -1.86 12.35
CA ASP A 70 -6.43 -1.40 11.93
C ASP A 70 -6.33 -0.48 10.71
N ILE A 71 -5.30 0.38 10.67
CA ILE A 71 -5.09 1.35 9.60
C ILE A 71 -3.60 1.38 9.25
N PHE A 72 -3.27 1.24 7.97
CA PHE A 72 -1.90 1.31 7.49
C PHE A 72 -1.79 2.09 6.20
N TYR A 73 -0.71 2.84 6.07
CA TYR A 73 -0.36 3.56 4.86
C TYR A 73 1.09 3.26 4.50
N THR A 74 1.33 3.01 3.21
CA THR A 74 2.68 2.89 2.67
C THR A 74 2.83 3.62 1.34
N GLU A 75 3.85 4.46 1.25
CA GLU A 75 4.25 5.11 0.00
C GLU A 75 5.02 4.14 -0.91
N ALA A 76 5.69 3.13 -0.35
CA ALA A 76 6.56 2.21 -1.09
C ALA A 76 5.84 1.44 -2.20
N LEU A 77 4.52 1.27 -2.09
CA LEU A 77 3.66 0.63 -3.09
C LEU A 77 2.92 1.63 -3.99
N GLY A 78 3.39 2.87 -4.08
CA GLY A 78 2.74 3.93 -4.87
C GLY A 78 1.59 4.62 -4.13
N GLY A 79 1.59 4.59 -2.79
CA GLY A 79 0.55 5.17 -1.96
C GLY A 79 -0.65 4.24 -1.83
N VAL A 80 -0.60 3.35 -0.84
CA VAL A 80 -1.66 2.36 -0.54
C VAL A 80 -2.11 2.56 0.89
N TYR A 81 -3.42 2.67 1.08
CA TYR A 81 -4.07 2.63 2.38
C TYR A 81 -4.74 1.28 2.57
N ILE A 82 -4.55 0.70 3.75
CA ILE A 82 -5.24 -0.52 4.18
C ILE A 82 -6.07 -0.14 5.39
N LEU A 83 -7.38 -0.36 5.29
CA LEU A 83 -8.36 0.01 6.29
C LEU A 83 -9.09 -1.26 6.73
N LYS A 84 -8.94 -1.61 7.99
CA LYS A 84 -9.68 -2.68 8.66
C LYS A 84 -10.64 -2.06 9.66
N HIS A 85 -11.86 -2.58 9.72
CA HIS A 85 -12.87 -2.01 10.60
C HIS A 85 -12.49 -2.33 12.06
N PRO A 86 -12.27 -1.32 12.92
CA PRO A 86 -11.71 -1.55 14.26
C PRO A 86 -12.67 -2.27 15.22
N ALA A 87 -13.98 -2.26 14.93
CA ALA A 87 -15.00 -2.85 15.79
C ALA A 87 -15.67 -4.11 15.22
N ASP A 88 -15.42 -4.47 13.95
CA ASP A 88 -16.10 -5.60 13.30
C ASP A 88 -15.12 -6.37 12.42
N GLU A 89 -14.67 -7.53 12.90
CA GLU A 89 -13.77 -8.42 12.18
C GLU A 89 -14.42 -9.08 10.95
N LYS A 90 -15.74 -9.01 10.80
CA LYS A 90 -16.46 -9.60 9.65
C LYS A 90 -16.59 -8.67 8.46
N GLN A 91 -16.24 -7.39 8.62
CA GLN A 91 -16.23 -6.46 7.51
C GLN A 91 -14.99 -6.68 6.64
N PRO A 92 -15.13 -6.58 5.31
CA PRO A 92 -14.00 -6.76 4.41
C PRO A 92 -12.95 -5.67 4.65
N VAL A 93 -11.68 -6.06 4.50
CA VAL A 93 -10.55 -5.13 4.53
C VAL A 93 -10.60 -4.26 3.28
N VAL A 94 -10.64 -2.94 3.46
CA VAL A 94 -10.70 -1.99 2.35
C VAL A 94 -9.29 -1.52 2.02
N VAL A 95 -8.85 -1.75 0.78
CA VAL A 95 -7.55 -1.32 0.27
C VAL A 95 -7.77 -0.19 -0.72
N VAL A 96 -7.27 1.01 -0.42
CA VAL A 96 -7.36 2.18 -1.31
C VAL A 96 -6.00 2.43 -1.94
N CYS A 97 -5.93 2.43 -3.27
CA CYS A 97 -4.67 2.61 -3.99
C CYS A 97 -4.82 3.39 -5.30
N LYS A 98 -3.74 4.04 -5.74
CA LYS A 98 -3.69 4.73 -7.04
C LYS A 98 -3.46 3.80 -8.23
N THR A 99 -2.64 2.76 -8.03
CA THR A 99 -2.27 1.82 -9.09
C THR A 99 -2.47 0.39 -8.58
N PRO A 100 -3.64 -0.23 -8.83
CA PRO A 100 -3.94 -1.57 -8.34
C PRO A 100 -3.00 -2.63 -8.94
N ASP A 101 -2.46 -2.40 -10.13
CA ASP A 101 -1.53 -3.31 -10.82
C ASP A 101 -0.26 -3.59 -10.02
N ARG A 102 0.15 -2.67 -9.14
CA ARG A 102 1.34 -2.83 -8.30
C ARG A 102 1.14 -3.78 -7.11
N LEU A 103 -0.10 -4.05 -6.75
CA LEU A 103 -0.43 -4.90 -5.62
C LEU A 103 -0.53 -6.38 -6.00
N ASN A 104 -0.33 -6.73 -7.29
CA ASN A 104 -0.54 -8.09 -7.82
C ASN A 104 -1.91 -8.68 -7.41
N CYS A 105 -2.94 -7.83 -7.25
CA CYS A 105 -4.27 -8.26 -6.80
C CYS A 105 -5.15 -8.84 -7.91
N ALA A 106 -4.65 -8.92 -9.14
CA ALA A 106 -5.41 -9.42 -10.28
C ALA A 106 -5.80 -10.90 -10.06
N GLY A 107 -7.05 -11.14 -9.71
CA GLY A 107 -7.62 -12.48 -9.56
C GLY A 107 -7.85 -12.96 -8.14
N MET A 108 -7.62 -12.14 -7.11
CA MET A 108 -8.04 -12.47 -5.73
C MET A 108 -9.44 -11.92 -5.50
N GLU A 109 -10.45 -12.70 -5.89
CA GLU A 109 -11.83 -12.57 -5.37
C GLU A 109 -11.91 -13.20 -3.97
N ASP A 110 -11.03 -12.78 -3.05
CA ASP A 110 -11.26 -13.11 -1.65
C ASP A 110 -12.41 -12.24 -1.17
N ALA A 111 -13.49 -12.88 -0.72
CA ALA A 111 -14.71 -12.22 -0.25
C ALA A 111 -14.44 -11.21 0.90
N ASP A 112 -13.27 -11.30 1.51
CA ASP A 112 -12.85 -10.54 2.68
C ASP A 112 -12.00 -9.30 2.33
N VAL A 113 -11.67 -9.03 1.05
CA VAL A 113 -10.86 -7.86 0.66
C VAL A 113 -11.54 -7.05 -0.45
N GLN A 114 -11.77 -5.76 -0.19
CA GLN A 114 -12.33 -4.82 -1.16
C GLN A 114 -11.27 -3.82 -1.61
N ILE A 115 -10.92 -3.82 -2.89
CA ILE A 115 -9.94 -2.88 -3.46
C ILE A 115 -10.67 -1.73 -4.14
N LEU A 116 -10.36 -0.51 -3.71
CA LEU A 116 -10.95 0.73 -4.22
C LEU A 116 -9.88 1.63 -4.86
N PRO A 117 -10.11 2.17 -6.06
CA PRO A 117 -9.25 3.20 -6.63
C PRO A 117 -9.33 4.49 -5.82
N ILE A 118 -8.19 5.13 -5.55
CA ILE A 118 -8.16 6.43 -4.85
C ILE A 118 -8.86 7.55 -5.63
N ASP A 119 -8.89 7.43 -6.96
CA ASP A 119 -9.47 8.42 -7.88
C ASP A 119 -10.99 8.26 -8.07
N GLN A 120 -11.63 7.30 -7.38
CA GLN A 120 -13.08 7.11 -7.46
C GLN A 120 -13.82 8.30 -6.83
N LYS A 121 -14.71 8.92 -7.61
CA LYS A 121 -15.46 10.13 -7.20
C LYS A 121 -16.24 9.96 -5.89
N ASP A 122 -16.81 8.78 -5.66
CA ASP A 122 -17.66 8.49 -4.49
C ASP A 122 -16.90 7.82 -3.32
N LEU A 123 -15.57 7.69 -3.39
CA LEU A 123 -14.77 6.96 -2.40
C LEU A 123 -15.03 7.42 -0.96
N LEU A 124 -14.98 8.73 -0.72
CA LEU A 124 -15.19 9.29 0.63
C LEU A 124 -16.60 8.99 1.16
N ARG A 125 -17.60 8.96 0.27
CA ARG A 125 -18.98 8.65 0.63
C ARG A 125 -19.12 7.19 1.02
N ASP A 126 -18.46 6.29 0.29
CA ASP A 126 -18.52 4.86 0.56
C ASP A 126 -17.73 4.51 1.83
N LEU A 127 -16.54 5.10 2.03
CA LEU A 127 -15.79 4.98 3.28
C LEU A 127 -16.58 5.49 4.49
N ARG A 128 -17.33 6.59 4.33
CA ARG A 128 -18.20 7.12 5.39
C ARG A 128 -19.39 6.21 5.68
N LYS A 129 -20.01 5.61 4.67
CA LYS A 129 -21.11 4.64 4.87
C LYS A 129 -20.64 3.38 5.59
N ALA A 130 -19.42 2.95 5.31
CA ALA A 130 -18.79 1.80 5.94
C ALA A 130 -18.08 2.16 7.28
N ASP A 131 -18.34 3.34 7.84
CA ASP A 131 -17.84 3.80 9.15
C ASP A 131 -16.30 3.86 9.29
N PHE A 132 -15.57 3.81 8.18
CA PHE A 132 -14.11 3.99 8.17
C PHE A 132 -13.68 5.46 8.36
N LEU A 133 -14.60 6.41 8.17
CA LEU A 133 -14.32 7.83 8.24
C LEU A 133 -15.24 8.55 9.23
N GLN A 134 -14.67 8.93 10.38
CA GLN A 134 -15.37 9.71 11.40
C GLN A 134 -14.83 11.15 11.45
N LEU A 135 -15.69 12.11 11.13
CA LEU A 135 -15.42 13.54 11.32
C LEU A 135 -16.04 13.99 12.64
N ASP A 136 -15.21 14.18 13.67
CA ASP A 136 -15.70 14.72 14.94
C ASP A 136 -15.97 16.22 14.85
N MET A 137 -17.18 16.57 14.43
CA MET A 137 -17.65 17.95 14.36
C MET A 137 -17.65 18.64 15.73
N LYS A 138 -17.71 17.90 16.85
CA LYS A 138 -17.69 18.49 18.19
C LYS A 138 -16.31 19.05 18.53
N ALA A 139 -15.24 18.41 18.07
CA ALA A 139 -13.89 18.93 18.22
C ALA A 139 -13.71 20.27 17.48
N TYR A 140 -14.25 20.39 16.27
CA TYR A 140 -14.21 21.65 15.50
C TYR A 140 -15.12 22.74 16.08
N GLN A 141 -16.26 22.37 16.66
CA GLN A 141 -17.13 23.34 17.35
C GLN A 141 -16.44 23.93 18.59
N LYS A 142 -15.65 23.13 19.32
CA LYS A 142 -14.88 23.60 20.48
C LYS A 142 -13.72 24.49 20.07
N ASN A 143 -13.07 24.17 18.94
CA ASN A 143 -11.87 24.87 18.46
C ASN A 143 -12.09 25.38 17.02
N PRO A 144 -12.83 26.49 16.84
CA PRO A 144 -13.13 27.02 15.50
C PRO A 144 -11.88 27.43 14.72
N GLU A 145 -10.79 27.81 15.41
CA GLU A 145 -9.50 28.16 14.80
C GLU A 145 -8.91 27.00 13.98
N LEU A 146 -9.13 25.74 14.39
CA LEU A 146 -8.65 24.58 13.64
C LEU A 146 -9.32 24.47 12.27
N LEU A 147 -10.60 24.84 12.18
CA LEU A 147 -11.33 24.83 10.93
C LEU A 147 -10.81 25.93 10.00
N GLU A 148 -10.54 27.11 10.56
CA GLU A 148 -9.97 28.22 9.81
C GLU A 148 -8.58 27.91 9.29
N TYR A 149 -7.70 27.35 10.14
CA TYR A 149 -6.38 26.91 9.75
C TYR A 149 -6.42 25.85 8.63
N LYS A 150 -7.32 24.85 8.74
CA LYS A 150 -7.52 23.85 7.68
C LYS A 150 -8.00 24.47 6.37
N LYS A 151 -8.96 25.40 6.44
CA LYS A 151 -9.45 26.16 5.28
C LYS A 151 -8.29 26.90 4.60
N GLU A 152 -7.42 27.56 5.39
CA GLU A 152 -6.27 28.28 4.85
C GLU A 152 -5.24 27.36 4.19
N LEU A 153 -4.92 26.21 4.80
CA LEU A 153 -4.03 25.21 4.21
C LEU A 153 -4.55 24.66 2.89
N LEU A 154 -5.84 24.29 2.83
CA LEU A 154 -6.47 23.79 1.61
C LEU A 154 -6.44 24.84 0.51
N LEU A 155 -6.76 26.09 0.84
CA LEU A 155 -6.69 27.21 -0.09
C LEU A 155 -5.25 27.46 -0.55
N ALA A 156 -4.27 27.39 0.34
CA ALA A 156 -2.87 27.58 0.00
C ALA A 156 -2.36 26.50 -0.96
N ASN A 157 -2.69 25.23 -0.70
CA ASN A 157 -2.35 24.13 -1.61
C ASN A 157 -2.97 24.34 -2.98
N PHE A 158 -4.27 24.66 -3.04
CA PHE A 158 -4.95 24.89 -4.30
C PHE A 158 -4.39 26.10 -5.08
N ILE A 159 -4.02 27.19 -4.39
CA ILE A 159 -3.33 28.32 -5.02
C ILE A 159 -1.95 27.91 -5.55
N CYS A 160 -1.18 27.11 -4.79
CA CYS A 160 0.13 26.65 -5.23
C CYS A 160 0.04 25.73 -6.46
N GLU A 161 -1.03 24.93 -6.60
CA GLU A 161 -1.28 24.12 -7.79
C GLU A 161 -1.52 24.96 -9.05
N GLN A 162 -2.14 26.14 -8.92
CA GLN A 162 -2.52 26.99 -10.06
C GLN A 162 -1.51 28.12 -10.37
N GLU A 163 -1.04 28.84 -9.35
CA GLU A 163 -0.21 30.06 -9.49
C GLU A 163 1.17 29.95 -8.80
N GLN A 164 1.59 28.76 -8.34
CA GLN A 164 2.92 28.46 -7.76
C GLN A 164 3.34 29.22 -6.49
N SER A 165 2.62 30.26 -6.02
CA SER A 165 2.97 30.98 -4.77
C SER A 165 1.79 31.55 -4.00
N TYR A 166 1.75 31.22 -2.70
CA TYR A 166 0.76 31.70 -1.72
C TYR A 166 1.25 32.90 -0.89
N SER A 167 2.56 33.20 -0.87
CA SER A 167 3.11 34.20 0.06
C SER A 167 2.65 35.63 -0.29
N GLY A 168 2.17 36.39 0.70
CA GLY A 168 1.79 37.80 0.53
C GLY A 168 0.39 38.06 -0.03
N TRP A 169 -0.46 37.02 -0.12
CA TRP A 169 -1.84 37.18 -0.57
C TRP A 169 -2.73 37.83 0.50
N ASN A 170 -3.37 38.94 0.14
CA ASN A 170 -4.35 39.60 1.00
C ASN A 170 -5.73 38.91 0.94
N GLU A 171 -6.58 39.16 1.94
CA GLU A 171 -7.93 38.57 2.04
C GLU A 171 -8.81 38.84 0.81
N MET A 172 -8.66 40.00 0.18
CA MET A 172 -9.45 40.37 -1.00
C MET A 172 -9.05 39.55 -2.23
N ARG A 173 -7.76 39.31 -2.42
CA ARG A 173 -7.22 38.49 -3.51
C ARG A 173 -7.58 37.02 -3.31
N LYS A 174 -7.50 36.51 -2.07
CA LYS A 174 -8.00 35.17 -1.70
C LYS A 174 -9.47 35.01 -2.09
N LYS A 175 -10.35 35.95 -1.71
CA LYS A 175 -11.78 35.92 -2.05
C LYS A 175 -12.05 35.98 -3.55
N ASN A 176 -11.34 36.83 -4.28
CA ASN A 176 -11.48 36.93 -5.73
C ASN A 176 -11.03 35.65 -6.45
N PHE A 177 -9.99 34.98 -5.94
CA PHE A 177 -9.52 33.71 -6.47
C PHE A 177 -10.52 32.58 -6.22
N ILE A 178 -11.06 32.47 -5.00
CA ILE A 178 -12.15 31.53 -4.70
C ILE A 178 -13.35 31.76 -5.63
N ALA A 179 -13.74 33.02 -5.87
CA ALA A 179 -14.85 33.34 -6.77
C ALA A 179 -14.57 32.95 -8.24
N ARG A 180 -13.32 33.08 -8.70
CA ARG A 180 -12.90 32.70 -10.06
C ARG A 180 -12.88 31.19 -10.26
N HIS A 181 -12.42 30.45 -9.26
CA HIS A 181 -12.31 28.99 -9.29
C HIS A 181 -13.48 28.27 -8.60
N ALA A 182 -14.61 28.97 -8.38
CA ALA A 182 -15.77 28.42 -7.70
C ALA A 182 -16.34 27.17 -8.39
N ASN A 183 -16.14 27.03 -9.70
CA ASN A 183 -16.58 25.89 -10.51
C ASN A 183 -15.62 24.68 -10.45
N GLU A 184 -14.40 24.88 -9.93
CA GLU A 184 -13.38 23.85 -9.78
C GLU A 184 -13.37 23.25 -8.38
N ILE A 185 -13.99 23.94 -7.41
CA ILE A 185 -14.24 23.39 -6.08
C ILE A 185 -15.31 22.30 -6.24
N PRO A 186 -15.01 21.02 -5.94
CA PRO A 186 -15.99 19.96 -6.01
C PRO A 186 -17.19 20.36 -5.15
N PRO A 187 -18.43 20.23 -5.65
CA PRO A 187 -19.59 20.54 -4.83
C PRO A 187 -19.55 19.63 -3.60
N LEU A 188 -19.58 20.25 -2.42
CA LEU A 188 -19.60 19.54 -1.14
C LEU A 188 -20.86 18.68 -1.09
N PHE A 189 -20.70 17.37 -1.28
CA PHE A 189 -21.74 16.36 -1.09
C PHE A 189 -21.25 15.27 -0.15
#